data_AF-A0A426WYI4-F1
#
_entry.id   AF-A0A426WYI4-F1
#
_cell.length_a   1.000
_cell.length_b   1.000
_cell.length_c   1.000
_cell.angle_alpha   90.00
_cell.angle_beta   90.00
_cell.angle_gamma   90.00
#
_symmetry.space_group_name_H-M   'P 1'
#
loop_
_entity.id
_entity.type
_entity.pdbx_description
1 polymer ?
#
loop_
_entity_poly.entity_id
_entity_poly.type
_entity_poly.pdbx_seq_one_letter_code
_entity_poly.pdbx_strand_id
1 'polypeptide(L)'
;MGNPLRAGEKENQEASGQMEVIHNAAHMWVGEPFCYKENMGDFSTAARDSVFYCHHCNIDRMWEIYRNLRGNSIEFEDHDWLDSTFIFHDENKQLVQIRDCLNPSKLRYTFEQVPLPWLGNINCQKTTETKSKSTTELSQTRVGEFGTTPQALDASNPLRVIVARPEKNRKKKEKKEKVEVLQIKDIKVTTNETARFDVYIDVPDGDLAGPDYGDRGTDEQGPKKKGKLKLGITPLLEDMGAEAADKLVVTLVLRTGSVTVGGVSIDLLKTDSAAAI
;
A
#
# COMPACT_ATOMS: atom_id res chain seq x y z
N MET A 1 -9.17 -1.59 -1.69
CA MET A 1 -10.39 -1.10 -1.01
C MET A 1 -10.31 -1.12 0.53
N GLY A 2 -9.29 -1.72 1.16
CA GLY A 2 -9.10 -1.65 2.62
C GLY A 2 -9.60 -2.89 3.38
N ASN A 3 -9.42 -2.94 4.70
CA ASN A 3 -9.97 -3.96 5.59
C ASN A 3 -11.35 -3.52 6.12
N PRO A 4 -12.23 -4.44 6.53
CA PRO A 4 -13.54 -4.08 7.06
C PRO A 4 -13.46 -3.27 8.36
N LEU A 5 -14.42 -2.36 8.52
CA LEU A 5 -14.71 -1.59 9.73
C LEU A 5 -16.21 -1.74 10.03
N ARG A 6 -16.57 -2.32 11.19
CA ARG A 6 -17.97 -2.54 11.55
C ARG A 6 -18.40 -1.78 12.79
N ALA A 7 -19.70 -1.54 12.91
CA ALA A 7 -20.29 -0.89 14.06
C ALA A 7 -19.96 -1.66 15.37
N GLY A 8 -19.52 -0.94 16.40
CA GLY A 8 -19.16 -1.52 17.70
C GLY A 8 -17.74 -2.09 17.78
N GLU A 9 -17.01 -2.20 16.66
CA GLU A 9 -15.58 -2.51 16.69
C GLU A 9 -14.79 -1.29 17.18
N LYS A 10 -13.65 -1.54 17.83
CA LYS A 10 -12.69 -0.47 18.11
C LYS A 10 -12.16 0.05 16.78
N GLU A 11 -11.95 1.37 16.71
CA GLU A 11 -11.36 2.02 15.53
C GLU A 11 -10.12 1.24 15.05
N ASN A 12 -10.24 0.59 13.90
CA ASN A 12 -9.12 -0.11 13.29
C ASN A 12 -8.37 0.86 12.38
N GLN A 13 -7.34 1.49 12.96
CA GLN A 13 -6.47 2.45 12.26
C GLN A 13 -5.64 1.80 11.13
N GLU A 14 -5.68 0.48 11.01
CA GLU A 14 -4.95 -0.33 10.02
C GLU A 14 -5.83 -0.79 8.85
N ALA A 15 -7.02 -0.20 8.68
CA ALA A 15 -7.98 -0.61 7.67
C ALA A 15 -7.72 -0.02 6.27
N SER A 16 -6.73 0.86 6.10
CA SER A 16 -6.52 1.58 4.84
C SER A 16 -6.16 0.68 3.65
N GLY A 17 -6.66 1.05 2.47
CA GLY A 17 -6.30 0.40 1.20
C GLY A 17 -5.11 1.07 0.51
N GLN A 18 -4.47 0.40 -0.45
CA GLN A 18 -3.27 0.93 -1.16
C GLN A 18 -3.50 2.29 -1.83
N MET A 19 -4.65 2.50 -2.48
CA MET A 19 -4.98 3.78 -3.12
C MET A 19 -5.09 4.92 -2.11
N GLU A 20 -5.61 4.64 -0.91
CA GLU A 20 -5.70 5.63 0.18
C GLU A 20 -4.31 6.10 0.61
N VAL A 21 -3.30 5.22 0.53
CA VAL A 21 -1.93 5.59 0.92
C VAL A 21 -1.29 6.55 -0.09
N ILE A 22 -1.41 6.25 -1.39
CA ILE A 22 -0.94 7.17 -2.45
C ILE A 22 -1.73 8.48 -2.42
N HIS A 23 -3.03 8.41 -2.14
CA HIS A 23 -3.89 9.58 -1.92
C HIS A 23 -3.34 10.51 -0.83
N ASN A 24 -2.81 9.96 0.27
CA ASN A 24 -2.29 10.75 1.38
C ASN A 24 -1.04 11.56 0.99
N ALA A 25 -0.22 11.06 0.06
CA ALA A 25 0.95 11.78 -0.43
C ALA A 25 0.57 13.11 -1.09
N ALA A 26 -0.49 13.12 -1.92
CA ALA A 26 -0.99 14.34 -2.55
C ALA A 26 -1.52 15.35 -1.52
N HIS A 27 -2.24 14.88 -0.51
CA HIS A 27 -2.68 15.72 0.61
C HIS A 27 -1.51 16.39 1.33
N MET A 28 -0.48 15.62 1.69
CA MET A 28 0.70 16.13 2.36
C MET A 28 1.56 17.05 1.49
N TRP A 29 1.55 16.84 0.17
CA TRP A 29 2.31 17.65 -0.78
C TRP A 29 1.67 19.02 -1.04
N VAL A 30 0.33 19.07 -1.14
CA VAL A 30 -0.40 20.33 -1.37
C VAL A 30 -0.61 21.13 -0.07
N GLY A 31 -0.75 20.45 1.08
CA GLY A 31 -0.92 21.09 2.37
C GLY A 31 0.25 22.00 2.76
N GLU A 32 -0.03 23.03 3.58
CA GLU A 32 1.01 23.96 4.00
C GLU A 32 2.14 23.23 4.74
N PRO A 33 3.41 23.50 4.38
CA PRO A 33 4.53 22.78 4.97
C PRO A 33 4.74 23.13 6.46
N PHE A 34 4.31 24.31 6.91
CA PHE A 34 4.55 24.85 8.24
C PHE A 34 3.23 25.06 9.01
N CYS A 35 3.19 24.67 10.29
CA CYS A 35 2.04 24.80 11.21
C CYS A 35 0.74 24.13 10.74
N TYR A 36 0.27 23.13 11.49
CA TYR A 36 -1.03 22.45 11.35
C TYR A 36 -1.39 21.84 9.97
N LYS A 37 -0.54 21.99 8.94
CA LYS A 37 -0.70 21.37 7.61
C LYS A 37 -1.99 21.78 6.88
N GLU A 38 -2.58 22.91 7.24
CA GLU A 38 -3.79 23.41 6.59
C GLU A 38 -3.50 23.73 5.11
N ASN A 39 -4.45 23.68 4.19
CA ASN A 39 -5.72 22.99 4.31
C ASN A 39 -5.55 21.50 3.95
N MET A 40 -5.00 21.22 2.76
CA MET A 40 -4.95 19.86 2.20
C MET A 40 -4.23 18.82 3.07
N GLY A 41 -3.32 19.20 3.96
CA GLY A 41 -2.58 18.26 4.81
C GLY A 41 -3.30 17.85 6.10
N ASP A 42 -4.46 18.40 6.41
CA ASP A 42 -5.28 18.03 7.57
C ASP A 42 -6.72 17.72 7.15
N PHE A 43 -7.24 16.56 7.54
CA PHE A 43 -8.59 16.11 7.14
C PHE A 43 -9.73 17.04 7.61
N SER A 44 -9.53 17.78 8.70
CA SER A 44 -10.53 18.72 9.22
C SER A 44 -10.61 20.02 8.40
N THR A 45 -9.59 20.32 7.60
CA THR A 45 -9.49 21.56 6.83
C THR A 45 -9.32 21.35 5.33
N ALA A 46 -8.97 20.15 4.87
CA ALA A 46 -8.69 19.83 3.47
C ALA A 46 -9.76 20.33 2.49
N ALA A 47 -11.03 20.12 2.81
CA ALA A 47 -12.15 20.53 1.96
C ALA A 47 -12.36 22.05 1.84
N ARG A 48 -11.63 22.87 2.62
CA ARG A 48 -11.61 24.34 2.47
C ARG A 48 -10.83 24.78 1.23
N ASP A 49 -9.94 23.93 0.72
CA ASP A 49 -9.28 24.13 -0.57
C ASP A 49 -10.09 23.43 -1.68
N SER A 50 -10.50 24.18 -2.70
CA SER A 50 -11.25 23.64 -3.83
C SER A 50 -10.55 22.48 -4.58
N VAL A 51 -9.22 22.43 -4.55
CA VAL A 51 -8.46 21.35 -5.20
C VAL A 51 -8.75 19.98 -4.58
N PHE A 52 -9.22 19.95 -3.32
CA PHE A 52 -9.67 18.74 -2.63
C PHE A 52 -10.65 17.93 -3.47
N TYR A 53 -11.66 18.59 -4.03
CA TYR A 53 -12.71 17.92 -4.81
C TYR A 53 -12.17 17.41 -6.14
N CYS A 54 -11.27 18.16 -6.80
CA CYS A 54 -10.61 17.71 -8.03
C CYS A 54 -9.70 16.50 -7.78
N HIS A 55 -8.97 16.49 -6.67
CA HIS A 55 -8.15 15.36 -6.23
C HIS A 55 -9.01 14.12 -6.00
N HIS A 56 -10.06 14.22 -5.18
CA HIS A 56 -10.98 13.11 -4.88
C HIS A 56 -11.77 12.64 -6.11
N CYS A 57 -12.07 13.53 -7.06
CA CYS A 57 -12.65 13.17 -8.36
C CYS A 57 -11.73 12.22 -9.14
N ASN A 58 -10.41 12.45 -9.12
CA ASN A 58 -9.47 11.53 -9.76
C ASN A 58 -9.27 10.23 -8.94
N ILE A 59 -9.44 10.26 -7.61
CA ILE A 59 -9.45 9.04 -6.79
C ILE A 59 -10.68 8.16 -7.11
N ASP A 60 -11.86 8.76 -7.27
CA ASP A 60 -13.05 8.06 -7.74
C ASP A 60 -12.85 7.49 -9.16
N ARG A 61 -12.20 8.25 -10.05
CA ARG A 61 -11.79 7.75 -11.37
C ARG A 61 -10.85 6.55 -11.29
N MET A 62 -9.92 6.52 -10.32
CA MET A 62 -9.05 5.35 -10.13
C MET A 62 -9.85 4.10 -9.77
N TRP A 63 -10.93 4.24 -9.01
CA TRP A 63 -11.84 3.14 -8.72
C TRP A 63 -12.58 2.67 -9.98
N GLU A 64 -13.07 3.57 -10.84
CA GLU A 64 -13.68 3.19 -12.13
C GLU A 64 -12.70 2.41 -13.02
N ILE A 65 -11.45 2.89 -13.15
CA ILE A 65 -10.41 2.18 -13.91
C ILE A 65 -10.14 0.80 -13.33
N TYR A 66 -10.00 0.70 -12.00
CA TYR A 66 -9.79 -0.57 -11.31
C TYR A 66 -10.93 -1.57 -11.56
N ARG A 67 -12.19 -1.11 -11.50
CA ARG A 67 -13.36 -1.94 -11.82
C ARG A 67 -13.34 -2.42 -13.27
N ASN A 68 -13.05 -1.54 -14.21
CA ASN A 68 -12.97 -1.88 -15.63
C ASN A 68 -11.89 -2.95 -15.90
N LEU A 69 -10.70 -2.82 -15.29
CA LEU A 69 -9.62 -3.81 -15.39
C LEU A 69 -9.99 -5.17 -14.80
N ARG A 70 -10.94 -5.21 -13.85
CA ARG A 70 -11.49 -6.42 -13.25
C ARG A 70 -12.73 -6.96 -13.95
N GLY A 71 -13.17 -6.37 -15.06
CA GLY A 71 -14.39 -6.78 -15.74
C GLY A 71 -15.67 -6.44 -14.95
N ASN A 72 -15.64 -5.40 -14.12
CA ASN A 72 -16.78 -4.86 -13.37
C ASN A 72 -17.43 -5.84 -12.36
N SER A 73 -16.68 -6.83 -11.88
CA SER A 73 -17.07 -7.65 -10.73
C SER A 73 -17.21 -6.82 -9.46
N ILE A 74 -18.21 -7.10 -8.63
CA ILE A 74 -18.37 -6.47 -7.31
C ILE A 74 -17.13 -6.74 -6.45
N GLU A 75 -16.70 -5.74 -5.69
CA GLU A 75 -15.51 -5.83 -4.83
C GLU A 75 -15.76 -6.72 -3.62
N PHE A 76 -16.87 -6.49 -2.92
CA PHE A 76 -17.23 -7.19 -1.72
C PHE A 76 -18.70 -7.56 -1.74
N GLU A 77 -18.97 -8.85 -1.53
CA GLU A 77 -20.34 -9.37 -1.34
C GLU A 77 -20.77 -9.29 0.14
N ASP A 78 -19.93 -8.69 1.00
CA ASP A 78 -20.23 -8.51 2.41
C ASP A 78 -21.41 -7.54 2.61
N HIS A 79 -22.48 -8.05 3.21
CA HIS A 79 -23.67 -7.26 3.52
C HIS A 79 -23.39 -6.11 4.49
N ASP A 80 -22.46 -6.28 5.44
CA ASP A 80 -22.12 -5.19 6.36
C ASP A 80 -21.53 -3.99 5.60
N TRP A 81 -20.81 -4.25 4.51
CA TRP A 81 -20.32 -3.22 3.61
C TRP A 81 -21.42 -2.70 2.69
N LEU A 82 -22.15 -3.57 1.99
CA LEU A 82 -23.18 -3.17 1.03
C LEU A 82 -24.34 -2.38 1.65
N ASP A 83 -24.68 -2.68 2.90
CA ASP A 83 -25.77 -2.04 3.66
C ASP A 83 -25.30 -0.88 4.54
N SER A 84 -23.99 -0.57 4.54
CA SER A 84 -23.48 0.63 5.21
C SER A 84 -24.11 1.89 4.62
N THR A 85 -24.63 2.75 5.50
CA THR A 85 -25.36 3.98 5.13
C THR A 85 -24.61 5.22 5.59
N PHE A 86 -24.56 6.23 4.73
CA PHE A 86 -24.04 7.55 5.05
C PHE A 86 -25.15 8.60 4.87
N ILE A 87 -25.10 9.63 5.71
CA ILE A 87 -26.03 10.77 5.62
C ILE A 87 -25.29 11.90 4.93
N PHE A 88 -25.82 12.35 3.80
CA PHE A 88 -25.35 13.56 3.12
C PHE A 88 -26.40 14.66 3.21
N HIS A 89 -25.93 15.90 3.19
CA HIS A 89 -26.81 17.06 3.12
C HIS A 89 -27.13 17.38 1.65
N ASP A 90 -28.35 17.06 1.22
CA ASP A 90 -29.05 17.68 0.09
C ASP A 90 -30.27 18.47 0.60
N GLU A 91 -31.10 19.00 -0.29
CA GLU A 91 -32.33 19.72 0.07
C GLU A 91 -33.39 18.85 0.80
N ASN A 92 -33.21 17.53 0.81
CA ASN A 92 -34.17 16.54 1.34
C ASN A 92 -33.58 15.61 2.44
N LYS A 93 -32.32 15.83 2.87
CA LYS A 93 -31.55 15.00 3.82
C LYS A 93 -31.64 13.49 3.55
N GLN A 94 -31.31 13.06 2.33
CA GLN A 94 -31.42 11.66 1.94
C GLN A 94 -30.27 10.78 2.48
N LEU A 95 -30.62 9.54 2.85
CA LEU A 95 -29.66 8.48 3.17
C LEU A 95 -29.11 7.88 1.88
N VAL A 96 -27.80 7.64 1.83
CA VAL A 96 -27.13 6.96 0.70
C VAL A 96 -26.51 5.67 1.21
N GLN A 97 -26.79 4.55 0.54
CA GLN A 97 -26.16 3.26 0.84
C GLN A 97 -25.01 2.98 -0.13
N ILE A 98 -24.01 2.22 0.32
CA ILE A 98 -22.86 1.85 -0.54
C ILE A 98 -23.32 1.11 -1.80
N ARG A 99 -24.25 0.18 -1.69
CA ARG A 99 -24.76 -0.58 -2.86
C ARG A 99 -25.31 0.29 -3.98
N ASP A 100 -25.79 1.49 -3.66
CA ASP A 100 -26.40 2.41 -4.64
C ASP A 100 -25.35 3.21 -5.41
N CYS A 101 -24.11 3.29 -4.91
CA CYS A 101 -23.01 4.02 -5.56
C CYS A 101 -22.01 3.14 -6.34
N LEU A 102 -22.19 1.82 -6.36
CA LEU A 102 -21.30 0.89 -7.08
C LEU A 102 -21.34 1.02 -8.61
N ASN A 103 -22.34 1.72 -9.14
CA ASN A 103 -22.45 1.99 -10.56
C ASN A 103 -22.60 3.52 -10.81
N PRO A 104 -21.51 4.22 -11.16
CA PRO A 104 -21.51 5.65 -11.47
C PRO A 104 -22.55 6.05 -12.53
N SER A 105 -22.87 5.17 -13.49
CA SER A 105 -23.90 5.46 -14.50
C SER A 105 -25.30 5.63 -13.88
N LYS A 106 -25.62 4.94 -12.77
CA LYS A 106 -26.87 5.16 -12.02
C LYS A 106 -26.88 6.51 -11.32
N LEU A 107 -25.70 7.02 -10.96
CA LEU A 107 -25.50 8.35 -10.41
C LEU A 107 -25.42 9.43 -11.50
N ARG A 108 -25.57 9.03 -12.77
CA ARG A 108 -25.64 9.91 -13.95
C ARG A 108 -24.35 10.68 -14.25
N TYR A 109 -23.20 10.09 -13.94
CA TYR A 109 -21.90 10.61 -14.35
C TYR A 109 -20.98 9.49 -14.86
N THR A 110 -19.92 9.90 -15.56
CA THR A 110 -18.79 9.04 -15.98
C THR A 110 -17.57 9.92 -16.19
N PHE A 111 -16.41 9.30 -16.39
CA PHE A 111 -15.17 10.00 -16.69
C PHE A 111 -14.82 9.94 -18.17
N GLU A 112 -14.20 11.01 -18.65
CA GLU A 112 -13.58 11.03 -19.97
C GLU A 112 -12.49 9.96 -20.07
N GLN A 113 -12.51 9.21 -21.17
CA GLN A 113 -11.53 8.18 -21.44
C GLN A 113 -10.25 8.80 -22.00
N VAL A 114 -9.27 8.98 -21.12
CA VAL A 114 -7.93 9.49 -21.48
C VAL A 114 -6.89 8.36 -21.43
N PRO A 115 -5.82 8.43 -22.24
CA PRO A 115 -4.74 7.45 -22.21
C PRO A 115 -4.17 7.23 -20.80
N LEU A 116 -3.85 5.98 -20.46
CA LEU A 116 -3.27 5.59 -19.17
C LEU A 116 -1.79 5.23 -19.35
N PRO A 117 -0.86 6.20 -19.35
CA PRO A 117 0.56 5.94 -19.65
C PRO A 117 1.28 5.08 -18.61
N TRP A 118 0.69 4.92 -17.42
CA TRP A 118 1.20 4.08 -16.33
C TRP A 118 0.70 2.63 -16.41
N LEU A 119 -0.33 2.34 -17.21
CA LEU A 119 -0.89 0.99 -17.31
C LEU A 119 0.08 0.09 -18.11
N GLY A 120 0.54 -1.00 -17.48
CA GLY A 120 1.51 -1.92 -18.08
C GLY A 120 2.98 -1.52 -17.90
N ASN A 121 3.26 -0.30 -17.40
CA ASN A 121 4.59 0.15 -17.03
C ASN A 121 4.82 -0.05 -15.53
N ILE A 122 4.95 -1.31 -15.08
CA ILE A 122 5.49 -1.59 -13.75
C ILE A 122 7.00 -1.35 -13.85
N ASN A 123 7.37 -0.08 -13.70
CA ASN A 123 8.77 0.32 -13.68
C ASN A 123 9.33 -0.11 -12.31
N CYS A 124 9.71 -1.39 -12.19
CA CYS A 124 10.69 -1.84 -11.21
C CYS A 124 12.03 -1.20 -11.58
N GLN A 125 12.13 0.11 -11.37
CA GLN A 125 13.39 0.81 -11.54
C GLN A 125 14.27 0.37 -10.38
N LYS A 126 15.29 -0.43 -10.69
CA LYS A 126 16.51 -0.51 -9.87
C LYS A 126 16.92 0.94 -9.60
N THR A 127 16.70 1.43 -8.39
CA THR A 127 16.86 2.85 -8.07
C THR A 127 18.32 3.26 -8.28
N THR A 128 18.62 4.54 -8.49
CA THR A 128 20.00 5.01 -8.60
C THR A 128 20.78 4.89 -7.28
N GLU A 129 20.11 4.67 -6.14
CA GLU A 129 20.72 4.19 -4.89
C GLU A 129 21.39 2.80 -5.08
N THR A 130 20.98 2.03 -6.09
CA THR A 130 21.50 0.71 -6.54
C THR A 130 22.73 0.82 -7.47
N LYS A 131 23.30 2.01 -7.71
CA LYS A 131 24.40 2.20 -8.69
C LYS A 131 25.66 2.90 -8.18
N SER A 132 25.85 3.04 -6.87
CA SER A 132 27.12 3.59 -6.34
C SER A 132 27.98 2.54 -5.64
N LYS A 133 28.94 2.03 -6.43
CA LYS A 133 30.22 1.38 -6.07
C LYS A 133 30.22 -0.12 -5.75
N SER A 134 30.17 -0.92 -6.81
CA SER A 134 30.94 -2.17 -6.88
C SER A 134 32.43 -1.84 -6.95
N THR A 135 33.21 -2.31 -5.96
CA THR A 135 34.42 -3.13 -6.18
C THR A 135 34.86 -3.74 -4.85
N THR A 136 34.08 -4.65 -4.28
CA THR A 136 34.59 -5.75 -3.42
C THR A 136 33.47 -6.72 -3.07
N GLU A 137 33.74 -8.02 -3.20
CA GLU A 137 32.91 -9.15 -2.74
C GLU A 137 32.67 -9.16 -1.20
N LEU A 138 33.12 -8.13 -0.47
CA LEU A 138 33.09 -8.00 0.99
C LEU A 138 31.94 -7.11 1.53
N SER A 139 31.00 -6.65 0.67
CA SER A 139 29.94 -5.72 1.08
C SER A 139 28.62 -6.38 1.48
N GLN A 140 28.54 -7.71 1.42
CA GLN A 140 27.36 -8.46 1.82
C GLN A 140 27.17 -8.41 3.34
N THR A 141 25.96 -8.07 3.78
CA THR A 141 25.62 -8.01 5.20
C THR A 141 24.88 -9.28 5.60
N ARG A 142 25.26 -9.90 6.71
CA ARG A 142 24.50 -11.04 7.26
C ARG A 142 23.18 -10.53 7.84
N VAL A 143 22.08 -11.13 7.40
CA VAL A 143 20.73 -10.73 7.80
C VAL A 143 20.06 -11.91 8.50
N GLY A 144 19.37 -11.61 9.60
CA GLY A 144 18.58 -12.58 10.34
C GLY A 144 17.09 -12.49 10.06
N GLU A 145 16.33 -13.42 10.64
CA GLU A 145 14.87 -13.32 10.68
C GLU A 145 14.43 -12.17 11.59
N PHE A 146 13.20 -11.68 11.39
CA PHE A 146 12.62 -10.67 12.27
C PHE A 146 12.44 -11.26 13.68
N GLY A 147 12.98 -10.59 14.70
CA GLY A 147 12.93 -11.05 16.09
C GLY A 147 11.55 -10.97 16.75
N THR A 148 11.44 -11.34 18.02
CA THR A 148 10.16 -11.30 18.76
C THR A 148 9.82 -9.93 19.35
N THR A 149 10.76 -9.00 19.34
CA THR A 149 10.61 -7.65 19.90
C THR A 149 10.45 -6.61 18.80
N PRO A 150 9.59 -5.60 18.99
CA PRO A 150 9.49 -4.49 18.04
C PRO A 150 10.82 -3.78 17.83
N GLN A 151 11.09 -3.39 16.59
CA GLN A 151 12.34 -2.73 16.19
C GLN A 151 12.05 -1.31 15.70
N ALA A 152 12.85 -0.35 16.16
CA ALA A 152 12.83 1.01 15.66
C ALA A 152 13.55 1.08 14.31
N LEU A 153 12.96 1.80 13.36
CA LEU A 153 13.63 2.09 12.10
C LEU A 153 14.62 3.22 12.29
N ASP A 154 15.78 3.12 11.65
CA ASP A 154 16.83 4.12 11.64
C ASP A 154 17.09 4.56 10.19
N ALA A 155 17.25 5.88 9.98
CA ALA A 155 17.53 6.45 8.67
C ALA A 155 18.98 6.16 8.21
N SER A 156 19.91 5.98 9.14
CA SER A 156 21.33 5.72 8.88
C SER A 156 21.64 4.22 8.78
N ASN A 157 20.84 3.38 9.44
CA ASN A 157 21.00 1.93 9.42
C ASN A 157 19.66 1.24 9.11
N PRO A 158 19.35 1.02 7.81
CA PRO A 158 18.10 0.39 7.41
C PRO A 158 17.91 -0.98 8.05
N LEU A 159 16.67 -1.26 8.43
CA LEU A 159 16.34 -2.58 8.95
C LEU A 159 16.25 -3.58 7.80
N ARG A 160 17.12 -4.58 7.79
CA ARG A 160 17.09 -5.69 6.85
C ARG A 160 16.68 -6.95 7.58
N VAL A 161 15.73 -7.70 7.02
CA VAL A 161 15.29 -8.98 7.57
C VAL A 161 15.08 -10.01 6.48
N ILE A 162 15.41 -11.27 6.78
CA ILE A 162 15.11 -12.41 5.92
C ILE A 162 13.70 -12.90 6.25
N VAL A 163 12.89 -13.10 5.22
CA VAL A 163 11.51 -13.54 5.33
C VAL A 163 11.31 -14.76 4.44
N ALA A 164 10.85 -15.86 5.04
CA ALA A 164 10.51 -17.07 4.31
C ALA A 164 9.26 -16.84 3.45
N ARG A 165 9.26 -17.41 2.24
CA ARG A 165 8.09 -17.40 1.36
C ARG A 165 7.21 -18.62 1.62
N PRO A 166 5.88 -18.49 1.52
CA PRO A 166 4.96 -19.59 1.72
C PRO A 166 5.03 -20.66 0.61
N GLU A 167 5.22 -20.24 -0.64
CA GLU A 167 5.29 -21.12 -1.82
C GLU A 167 6.25 -20.52 -2.86
N LYS A 168 6.86 -21.37 -3.71
CA LYS A 168 7.76 -20.96 -4.82
C LYS A 168 7.29 -21.52 -6.16
N ASN A 169 7.71 -20.90 -7.27
CA ASN A 169 7.41 -21.34 -8.64
C ASN A 169 5.92 -21.66 -8.87
N ARG A 170 5.04 -20.79 -8.38
CA ARG A 170 3.58 -20.98 -8.42
C ARG A 170 3.08 -20.91 -9.85
N LYS A 171 2.07 -21.72 -10.19
CA LYS A 171 1.48 -21.72 -11.54
C LYS A 171 0.61 -20.48 -11.74
N LYS A 172 0.42 -20.07 -13.00
CA LYS A 172 -0.46 -18.92 -13.35
C LYS A 172 -1.85 -18.99 -12.73
N LYS A 173 -2.46 -20.18 -12.66
CA LYS A 173 -3.76 -20.38 -12.02
C LYS A 173 -3.71 -20.09 -10.51
N GLU A 174 -2.71 -20.61 -9.83
CA GLU A 174 -2.53 -20.39 -8.39
C GLU A 174 -2.31 -18.89 -8.11
N LYS A 175 -1.48 -18.21 -8.90
CA LYS A 175 -1.23 -16.76 -8.77
C LYS A 175 -2.49 -15.91 -8.98
N LYS A 176 -3.40 -16.37 -9.86
CA LYS A 176 -4.71 -15.73 -10.05
C LYS A 176 -5.66 -15.93 -8.88
N GLU A 177 -5.56 -17.05 -8.16
CA GLU A 177 -6.44 -17.39 -7.02
C GLU A 177 -5.92 -16.88 -5.67
N LYS A 178 -4.60 -16.79 -5.52
CA LYS A 178 -3.94 -16.28 -4.31
C LYS A 178 -2.77 -15.38 -4.68
N VAL A 179 -2.69 -14.21 -4.08
CA VAL A 179 -1.58 -13.26 -4.23
C VAL A 179 -0.64 -13.40 -3.04
N GLU A 180 0.66 -13.37 -3.30
CA GLU A 180 1.69 -13.25 -2.27
C GLU A 180 1.71 -11.79 -1.77
N VAL A 181 1.47 -11.61 -0.48
CA VAL A 181 1.38 -10.29 0.15
C VAL A 181 2.40 -10.17 1.28
N LEU A 182 3.34 -9.25 1.11
CA LEU A 182 4.24 -8.79 2.15
C LEU A 182 3.45 -7.95 3.16
N GLN A 183 3.57 -8.29 4.43
CA GLN A 183 2.89 -7.63 5.53
C GLN A 183 3.89 -7.08 6.54
N ILE A 184 3.79 -5.78 6.81
CA ILE A 184 4.52 -5.11 7.90
C ILE A 184 3.51 -4.82 9.00
N LYS A 185 3.70 -5.44 10.15
CA LYS A 185 2.75 -5.50 11.28
C LYS A 185 3.18 -4.57 12.42
N ASP A 186 2.21 -4.11 13.19
CA ASP A 186 2.40 -3.30 14.41
C ASP A 186 3.28 -2.07 14.18
N ILE A 187 3.07 -1.38 13.07
CA ILE A 187 3.75 -0.12 12.77
C ILE A 187 3.27 0.91 13.81
N LYS A 188 4.17 1.55 14.54
CA LYS A 188 3.82 2.64 15.47
C LYS A 188 4.66 3.86 15.18
N VAL A 189 4.00 4.98 14.92
CA VAL A 189 4.65 6.28 14.84
C VAL A 189 4.72 6.86 16.25
N THR A 190 5.94 7.17 16.70
CA THR A 190 6.22 7.55 18.10
C THR A 190 6.17 9.07 18.32
N THR A 191 6.19 9.86 17.24
CA THR A 191 6.05 11.32 17.27
C THR A 191 4.67 11.75 16.76
N ASN A 192 4.28 12.99 17.02
CA ASN A 192 3.08 13.59 16.41
C ASN A 192 3.31 14.08 14.97
N GLU A 193 4.48 13.77 14.39
CA GLU A 193 4.86 14.18 13.05
C GLU A 193 4.56 13.07 12.03
N THR A 194 4.48 13.46 10.76
CA THR A 194 4.34 12.51 9.65
C THR A 194 5.59 11.65 9.52
N ALA A 195 5.43 10.34 9.37
CA ALA A 195 6.55 9.41 9.28
C ALA A 195 6.49 8.54 8.03
N ARG A 196 7.61 8.48 7.30
CA ARG A 196 7.73 7.76 6.03
C ARG A 196 8.90 6.80 6.10
N PHE A 197 8.71 5.58 5.60
CA PHE A 197 9.78 4.65 5.28
C PHE A 197 9.51 3.95 3.95
N ASP A 198 10.56 3.62 3.21
CA ASP A 198 10.46 2.86 1.97
C ASP A 198 10.69 1.37 2.24
N VAL A 199 10.07 0.51 1.44
CA VAL A 199 10.27 -0.95 1.47
C VAL A 199 11.00 -1.38 0.21
N TYR A 200 12.03 -2.20 0.38
CA TYR A 200 12.75 -2.82 -0.74
C TYR A 200 12.80 -4.34 -0.57
N ILE A 201 12.81 -5.04 -1.69
CA ILE A 201 12.83 -6.50 -1.74
C ILE A 201 14.01 -6.95 -2.60
N ASP A 202 14.77 -7.93 -2.10
CA ASP A 202 15.88 -8.56 -2.81
C ASP A 202 15.92 -10.08 -2.56
N VAL A 203 16.67 -10.81 -3.39
CA VAL A 203 16.94 -12.24 -3.21
C VAL A 203 18.25 -12.41 -2.43
N PRO A 204 18.24 -13.13 -1.28
CA PRO A 204 19.45 -13.36 -0.50
C PRO A 204 20.40 -14.35 -1.18
N ASP A 205 21.69 -14.22 -0.87
CA ASP A 205 22.71 -15.25 -1.08
C ASP A 205 22.93 -16.02 0.23
N GLY A 206 22.15 -17.09 0.44
CA GLY A 206 22.07 -17.77 1.73
C GLY A 206 21.44 -16.89 2.81
N ASP A 207 22.24 -16.46 3.79
CA ASP A 207 21.82 -15.49 4.84
C ASP A 207 22.39 -14.09 4.58
N LEU A 208 22.93 -13.84 3.39
CA LEU A 208 23.60 -12.59 3.03
C LEU A 208 22.70 -11.73 2.15
N ALA A 209 22.64 -10.45 2.46
CA ALA A 209 21.99 -9.45 1.63
C ALA A 209 23.02 -8.63 0.85
N GLY A 210 22.75 -8.37 -0.43
CA GLY A 210 23.60 -7.56 -1.30
C GLY A 210 23.76 -6.12 -0.81
N PRO A 211 24.76 -5.38 -1.31
CA PRO A 211 24.96 -3.97 -0.96
C PRO A 211 23.80 -3.07 -1.41
N ASP A 212 23.08 -3.49 -2.44
CA ASP A 212 21.89 -2.81 -2.94
C ASP A 212 20.65 -3.21 -2.14
N TYR A 213 19.67 -2.31 -2.01
CA TYR A 213 18.45 -2.60 -1.26
C TYR A 213 17.44 -3.48 -2.03
N GLY A 214 17.60 -3.63 -3.35
CA GLY A 214 16.69 -4.36 -4.22
C GLY A 214 15.64 -3.45 -4.86
N ASP A 215 14.52 -4.03 -5.31
CA ASP A 215 13.46 -3.30 -5.99
C ASP A 215 12.49 -2.66 -5.00
N ARG A 216 12.05 -1.44 -5.31
CA ARG A 216 11.25 -0.60 -4.40
C ARG A 216 9.78 -1.01 -4.40
N GLY A 217 9.33 -1.62 -3.30
CA GLY A 217 7.93 -1.64 -2.91
C GLY A 217 7.59 -0.30 -2.27
N THR A 218 7.06 0.64 -3.05
CA THR A 218 6.72 1.98 -2.54
C THR A 218 5.85 1.92 -1.27
N ASP A 219 6.15 2.77 -0.28
CA ASP A 219 5.10 3.34 0.56
C ASP A 219 5.47 4.70 1.20
N GLU A 220 4.46 5.52 1.46
CA GLU A 220 4.51 6.80 2.21
C GLU A 220 3.45 6.78 3.30
N GLN A 221 3.84 6.90 4.58
CA GLN A 221 2.87 6.92 5.67
C GLN A 221 2.62 8.33 6.21
N GLY A 222 1.32 8.61 6.37
CA GLY A 222 0.78 9.81 7.01
C GLY A 222 0.87 9.74 8.54
N PRO A 223 0.30 10.73 9.26
CA PRO A 223 0.34 10.80 10.72
C PRO A 223 -0.59 9.74 11.35
N LYS A 224 -0.14 8.50 11.55
CA LYS A 224 -0.93 7.45 12.25
C LYS A 224 -0.14 6.79 13.39
N LYS A 225 -0.72 6.74 14.60
CA LYS A 225 -0.07 6.19 15.81
C LYS A 225 0.11 4.67 15.78
N LYS A 226 -0.74 3.94 15.03
CA LYS A 226 -0.64 2.49 14.79
C LYS A 226 -1.10 2.14 13.36
N GLY A 227 -0.46 1.17 12.73
CA GLY A 227 -0.68 0.83 11.32
C GLY A 227 -0.22 -0.58 10.93
N LYS A 228 -0.72 -1.04 9.79
CA LYS A 228 -0.25 -2.23 9.08
C LYS A 228 -0.15 -1.92 7.60
N LEU A 229 0.92 -2.38 6.96
CA LEU A 229 1.12 -2.25 5.51
C LEU A 229 0.99 -3.61 4.83
N LYS A 230 0.29 -3.65 3.70
CA LYS A 230 0.12 -4.83 2.84
C LYS A 230 0.55 -4.49 1.40
N LEU A 231 1.61 -5.14 0.93
CA LEU A 231 2.15 -4.97 -0.42
C LEU A 231 1.99 -6.28 -1.19
N GLY A 232 1.26 -6.25 -2.31
CA GLY A 232 1.17 -7.40 -3.21
C GLY A 232 2.46 -7.51 -4.02
N ILE A 233 3.20 -8.59 -3.84
CA ILE A 233 4.54 -8.75 -4.42
C ILE A 233 4.59 -9.74 -5.59
N THR A 234 3.47 -10.40 -5.94
CA THR A 234 3.46 -11.41 -7.01
C THR A 234 3.99 -10.90 -8.36
N PRO A 235 3.55 -9.74 -8.89
CA PRO A 235 4.13 -9.21 -10.13
C PRO A 235 5.61 -8.84 -9.98
N LEU A 236 5.96 -8.25 -8.83
CA LEU A 236 7.33 -7.86 -8.52
C LEU A 236 8.30 -9.06 -8.54
N LEU A 237 7.87 -10.21 -8.01
CA LEU A 237 8.68 -11.44 -8.03
C LEU A 237 8.89 -11.99 -9.45
N GLU A 238 7.92 -11.81 -10.35
CA GLU A 238 8.06 -12.16 -11.76
C GLU A 238 9.07 -11.23 -12.44
N ASP A 239 8.94 -9.92 -12.23
CA ASP A 239 9.82 -8.90 -12.83
C ASP A 239 11.27 -9.04 -12.37
N MET A 240 11.48 -9.39 -11.09
CA MET A 240 12.80 -9.62 -10.50
C MET A 240 13.42 -10.97 -10.88
N GLY A 241 12.64 -11.91 -11.45
CA GLY A 241 13.06 -13.30 -11.64
C GLY A 241 13.26 -14.06 -10.32
N ALA A 242 12.58 -13.65 -9.25
CA ALA A 242 12.74 -14.17 -7.89
C ALA A 242 11.80 -15.35 -7.55
N GLU A 243 11.06 -15.88 -8.52
CA GLU A 243 10.02 -16.89 -8.30
C GLU A 243 10.50 -18.17 -7.62
N ALA A 244 11.75 -18.57 -7.88
CA ALA A 244 12.35 -19.79 -7.35
C ALA A 244 12.96 -19.62 -5.94
N ALA A 245 13.10 -18.40 -5.45
CA ALA A 245 13.72 -18.11 -4.17
C ALA A 245 12.85 -18.60 -3.00
N ASP A 246 13.45 -19.29 -2.02
CA ASP A 246 12.72 -19.76 -0.82
C ASP A 246 12.54 -18.66 0.23
N LYS A 247 13.41 -17.65 0.21
CA LYS A 247 13.42 -16.52 1.13
C LYS A 247 13.67 -15.23 0.37
N LEU A 248 13.26 -14.12 0.95
CA LEU A 248 13.53 -12.77 0.46
C LEU A 248 14.19 -11.94 1.56
N VAL A 249 15.01 -10.99 1.17
CA VAL A 249 15.46 -9.91 2.05
C VAL A 249 14.48 -8.76 1.90
N VAL A 250 13.89 -8.33 3.00
CA VAL A 250 13.06 -7.13 3.07
C VAL A 250 13.86 -6.05 3.79
N THR A 251 14.08 -4.93 3.11
CA THR A 251 14.79 -3.77 3.67
C THR A 251 13.82 -2.61 3.90
N LEU A 252 13.78 -2.09 5.12
CA LEU A 252 12.97 -0.94 5.52
C LEU A 252 13.88 0.27 5.76
N VAL A 253 13.71 1.33 4.97
CA VAL A 253 14.53 2.54 5.00
C VAL A 253 13.70 3.71 5.53
N LEU A 254 13.99 4.19 6.75
CA LEU A 254 13.33 5.37 7.29
C LEU A 254 13.74 6.62 6.51
N ARG A 255 12.77 7.41 6.06
CA ARG A 255 12.99 8.69 5.35
C ARG A 255 12.69 9.88 6.24
N THR A 256 11.58 9.86 6.96
CA THR A 256 11.17 10.94 7.88
C THR A 256 10.40 10.40 9.07
N GLY A 257 10.37 11.14 10.17
CA GLY A 257 9.64 10.79 11.40
C GLY A 257 10.33 9.70 12.22
N SER A 258 9.58 9.08 13.14
CA SER A 258 10.08 7.97 13.99
C SER A 258 9.06 6.84 14.02
N VAL A 259 9.50 5.66 13.60
CA VAL A 259 8.65 4.49 13.38
C VAL A 259 9.25 3.27 14.10
N THR A 260 8.39 2.49 14.74
CA THR A 260 8.72 1.13 15.18
C THR A 260 7.85 0.13 14.44
N VAL A 261 8.39 -1.05 14.14
CA VAL A 261 7.71 -2.15 13.45
C VAL A 261 7.73 -3.36 14.38
N GLY A 262 6.62 -4.10 14.50
CA GLY A 262 6.55 -5.30 15.34
C GLY A 262 6.66 -6.62 14.58
N GLY A 263 6.57 -6.62 13.25
CA GLY A 263 6.80 -7.83 12.47
C GLY A 263 6.82 -7.63 10.96
N VAL A 264 7.49 -8.56 10.26
CA VAL A 264 7.50 -8.65 8.80
C VAL A 264 7.24 -10.09 8.40
N SER A 265 6.28 -10.32 7.50
CA SER A 265 5.89 -11.67 7.05
C SER A 265 5.32 -11.66 5.64
N ILE A 266 5.40 -12.77 4.91
CA ILE A 266 4.77 -12.96 3.61
C ILE A 266 3.71 -14.05 3.72
N ASP A 267 2.47 -13.70 3.37
CA ASP A 267 1.35 -14.65 3.41
C ASP A 267 0.68 -14.76 2.03
N LEU A 268 0.04 -15.90 1.76
CA LEU A 268 -0.84 -16.08 0.61
C LEU A 268 -2.25 -15.65 0.96
N LEU A 269 -2.74 -14.60 0.32
CA LEU A 269 -4.10 -14.13 0.47
C LEU A 269 -4.91 -14.51 -0.77
N LYS A 270 -6.13 -15.04 -0.56
CA LYS A 270 -7.05 -15.29 -1.67
C LYS A 270 -7.38 -13.99 -2.38
N THR A 271 -7.44 -14.04 -3.70
CA THR A 271 -7.98 -12.94 -4.49
C THR A 271 -9.49 -12.94 -4.42
N ASP A 272 -10.10 -11.76 -4.37
CA ASP A 272 -11.55 -11.59 -4.48
C ASP A 272 -12.07 -11.89 -5.90
N SER A 273 -11.17 -12.20 -6.84
CA SER A 273 -11.54 -12.70 -8.17
C SER A 273 -11.95 -14.16 -8.09
N ALA A 274 -13.26 -14.40 -8.00
CA ALA A 274 -13.83 -15.62 -8.54
C ALA A 274 -13.35 -15.77 -9.99
N ALA A 275 -12.87 -16.96 -10.33
CA ALA A 275 -12.33 -17.28 -11.64
C ALA A 275 -13.22 -16.75 -12.77
N ALA A 276 -12.74 -15.77 -13.52
CA ALA A 276 -13.24 -15.51 -14.85
C ALA A 276 -12.83 -16.70 -15.73
N ILE A 277 -13.83 -17.50 -16.10
CA ILE A 277 -13.78 -18.55 -17.14
C ILE A 277 -13.41 -17.91 -18.47
#